data_AF-A0A969A234-F1
#
_entry.id   AF-A0A969A234-F1
#
_cell.length_a   1.000
_cell.length_b   1.000
_cell.length_c   1.000
_cell.angle_alpha   90.00
_cell.angle_beta   90.00
_cell.angle_gamma   90.00
#
_symmetry.space_group_name_H-M   'P 1'
#
loop_
_entity.id
_entity.type
_entity.pdbx_description
1 polymer ?
#
loop_
_entity_poly.entity_id
_entity_poly.type
_entity_poly.pdbx_seq_one_letter_code
_entity_poly.pdbx_strand_id
1 'polypeptide(L)'
;MALPQLGTVPTGPEVRVALPGLGMVTSDRSDAAGYSTGAYTTGFGGTSSACPVVAGVAALVISVNPYLKAYEVRRILQETADKIVDSSTDPQLGFKYGTYDDKGHSFWFGYGKVNAAKAVQAAKSRLHSSRRLQQTLRQSNTVPLTIPDDQPQGITSQIDIRDRGDLQDIQVRLSLSHEFLGDINITLRSPKGETVLIQGRSLGRQRQLNQTYTLATTPSLANLLYQPVTGPWQLTIIDHSPLNTGQLNRWELILGIAQP
;
A
#
# COMPACT_ATOMS: atom_id res chain seq x y z
N MET A 1 40.56 -29.52 -21.78
CA MET A 1 40.47 -30.36 -20.57
C MET A 1 39.05 -30.19 -20.04
N ALA A 2 38.17 -31.17 -20.28
CA ALA A 2 36.77 -31.07 -19.84
C ALA A 2 36.67 -31.39 -18.34
N LEU A 3 35.82 -30.68 -17.60
CA LEU A 3 35.55 -30.98 -16.20
C LEU A 3 34.96 -32.40 -16.09
N PRO A 4 35.40 -33.22 -15.13
CA PRO A 4 34.83 -34.54 -14.92
C PRO A 4 33.35 -34.41 -14.54
N GLN A 5 32.52 -35.23 -15.19
CA GLN A 5 31.09 -35.38 -14.91
C GLN A 5 30.94 -36.11 -13.57
N LEU A 6 31.23 -35.42 -12.46
CA LEU A 6 30.89 -35.91 -11.13
C LEU A 6 29.36 -35.92 -11.09
N GLY A 7 28.78 -37.13 -11.10
CA GLY A 7 27.35 -37.34 -10.91
C GLY A 7 26.86 -36.65 -9.64
N THR A 8 25.54 -36.53 -9.51
CA THR A 8 24.90 -35.94 -8.32
C THR A 8 25.36 -36.67 -7.06
N VAL A 9 26.14 -35.99 -6.22
CA VAL A 9 26.46 -36.46 -4.87
C VAL A 9 25.21 -36.24 -4.01
N PRO A 10 24.58 -37.29 -3.46
CA PRO A 10 23.46 -37.12 -2.55
C PRO A 10 23.99 -36.50 -1.25
N THR A 11 23.67 -35.24 -1.00
CA THR A 11 24.10 -34.51 0.21
C THR A 11 23.02 -34.47 1.31
N GLY A 12 21.82 -34.97 1.00
CA GLY A 12 20.71 -35.06 1.96
C GLY A 12 20.68 -36.41 2.69
N PRO A 13 20.08 -36.45 3.90
CA PRO A 13 19.81 -37.72 4.58
C PRO A 13 18.91 -38.61 3.72
N GLU A 14 19.10 -39.93 3.83
CA GLU A 14 18.30 -40.92 3.11
C GLU A 14 16.81 -40.82 3.47
N VAL A 15 15.93 -40.76 2.47
CA VAL A 15 14.47 -40.71 2.67
C VAL A 15 13.96 -42.12 3.03
N ARG A 16 13.50 -42.31 4.26
CA ARG A 16 13.05 -43.58 4.84
C ARG A 16 11.55 -43.79 4.66
N VAL A 17 10.78 -42.70 4.58
CA VAL A 17 9.32 -42.73 4.44
C VAL A 17 8.89 -41.63 3.48
N ALA A 18 8.05 -41.95 2.49
CA ALA A 18 7.44 -40.95 1.62
C ALA A 18 6.38 -40.16 2.40
N LEU A 19 6.55 -38.83 2.47
CA LEU A 19 5.62 -37.91 3.13
C LEU A 19 4.98 -36.99 2.09
N PRO A 20 3.83 -37.38 1.49
CA PRO A 20 3.16 -36.56 0.50
C PRO A 20 2.59 -35.30 1.16
N GLY A 21 2.93 -34.14 0.61
CA GLY A 21 2.31 -32.87 1.00
C GLY A 21 0.87 -32.78 0.49
N LEU A 22 0.08 -31.91 1.12
CA LEU A 22 -1.22 -31.51 0.60
C LEU A 22 -0.98 -30.55 -0.59
N GLY A 23 -1.49 -30.91 -1.76
CA GLY A 23 -1.47 -30.03 -2.93
C GLY A 23 -2.33 -28.78 -2.73
N MET A 24 -2.16 -27.79 -3.60
CA MET A 24 -2.96 -26.58 -3.63
C MET A 24 -3.64 -26.41 -4.99
N VAL A 25 -4.82 -25.79 -4.96
CA VAL A 25 -5.51 -25.37 -6.17
C VAL A 25 -4.85 -24.11 -6.71
N THR A 26 -4.38 -24.15 -7.95
CA THR A 26 -3.78 -23.01 -8.65
C THR A 26 -4.03 -23.10 -10.15
N SER A 27 -3.78 -22.01 -10.88
CA SER A 27 -3.75 -22.02 -12.34
C SER A 27 -2.68 -22.98 -12.86
N ASP A 28 -2.96 -23.61 -13.99
CA ASP A 28 -2.07 -24.50 -14.71
C ASP A 28 -1.95 -24.06 -16.17
N ARG A 29 -0.94 -24.58 -16.87
CA ARG A 29 -0.86 -24.42 -18.33
C ARG A 29 -2.00 -25.20 -18.98
N SER A 30 -2.58 -24.66 -20.04
CA SER A 30 -3.66 -25.33 -20.76
C SER A 30 -3.19 -26.56 -21.53
N ASP A 31 -4.13 -27.48 -21.77
CA ASP A 31 -3.97 -28.65 -22.65
C ASP A 31 -2.80 -29.56 -22.23
N ALA A 32 -2.10 -30.17 -23.19
CA ALA A 32 -1.04 -31.13 -22.94
C ALA A 32 0.22 -30.52 -22.28
N ALA A 33 0.25 -29.20 -22.07
CA ALA A 33 1.38 -28.50 -21.48
C ALA A 33 1.30 -28.37 -19.95
N GLY A 34 0.12 -28.62 -19.36
CA GLY A 34 -0.13 -28.59 -17.91
C GLY A 34 0.01 -29.94 -17.22
N TYR A 35 -0.11 -29.93 -15.89
CA TYR A 35 -0.27 -31.13 -15.07
C TYR A 35 -1.63 -31.80 -15.27
N SER A 36 -2.63 -31.03 -15.72
CA SER A 36 -3.93 -31.54 -16.16
C SER A 36 -4.31 -30.94 -17.50
N THR A 37 -5.34 -31.49 -18.15
CA THR A 37 -5.88 -30.95 -19.40
C THR A 37 -6.63 -29.63 -19.21
N GLY A 38 -7.01 -29.28 -17.97
CA GLY A 38 -7.67 -28.01 -17.65
C GLY A 38 -6.68 -26.91 -17.28
N ALA A 39 -7.17 -25.66 -17.25
CA ALA A 39 -6.36 -24.48 -16.87
C ALA A 39 -6.07 -24.36 -15.36
N TYR A 40 -6.31 -25.42 -14.59
CA TYR A 40 -6.13 -25.46 -13.13
C TYR A 40 -5.59 -26.82 -12.70
N THR A 41 -4.83 -26.84 -11.61
CA THR A 41 -4.33 -28.07 -10.98
C THR A 41 -4.58 -28.03 -9.48
N THR A 42 -4.83 -29.20 -8.88
CA THR A 42 -4.89 -29.41 -7.42
C THR A 42 -3.60 -30.03 -6.88
N GLY A 43 -2.68 -30.41 -7.76
CA GLY A 43 -1.48 -31.19 -7.41
C GLY A 43 -0.22 -30.37 -7.13
N PHE A 44 -0.25 -29.05 -7.32
CA PHE A 44 0.92 -28.21 -7.05
C PHE A 44 1.22 -28.15 -5.55
N GLY A 45 2.46 -28.40 -5.14
CA GLY A 45 2.80 -28.57 -3.73
C GLY A 45 4.25 -28.27 -3.38
N GLY A 46 4.64 -28.68 -2.17
CA GLY A 46 5.99 -28.51 -1.64
C GLY A 46 6.29 -27.08 -1.17
N THR A 47 7.55 -26.81 -0.82
CA THR A 47 7.99 -25.45 -0.44
C THR A 47 7.83 -24.44 -1.58
N SER A 48 7.84 -24.91 -2.82
CA SER A 48 7.51 -24.14 -4.02
C SER A 48 6.10 -23.58 -4.00
N SER A 49 5.13 -24.26 -3.36
CA SER A 49 3.77 -23.74 -3.21
C SER A 49 3.60 -22.82 -2.01
N ALA A 50 4.41 -23.01 -0.95
CA ALA A 50 4.45 -22.11 0.20
C ALA A 50 5.04 -20.73 -0.13
N CYS A 51 6.09 -20.67 -0.96
CA CYS A 51 6.76 -19.43 -1.37
C CYS A 51 5.81 -18.36 -1.97
N PRO A 52 5.00 -18.66 -3.02
CA PRO A 52 4.10 -17.67 -3.62
C PRO A 52 2.97 -17.24 -2.69
N VAL A 53 2.54 -18.10 -1.75
CA VAL A 53 1.57 -17.70 -0.71
C VAL A 53 2.16 -16.59 0.17
N VAL A 54 3.39 -16.78 0.66
CA VAL A 54 4.07 -15.76 1.48
C VAL A 54 4.36 -14.51 0.66
N ALA A 55 4.74 -14.64 -0.62
CA ALA A 55 4.92 -13.50 -1.52
C ALA A 55 3.62 -12.69 -1.70
N GLY A 56 2.48 -13.36 -1.86
CA GLY A 56 1.17 -12.70 -1.90
C GLY A 56 0.84 -11.94 -0.62
N VAL A 57 1.11 -12.51 0.55
CA VAL A 57 0.93 -11.81 1.83
C VAL A 57 1.88 -10.60 1.96
N ALA A 58 3.13 -10.73 1.53
CA ALA A 58 4.07 -9.61 1.51
C ALA A 58 3.59 -8.49 0.59
N ALA A 59 3.01 -8.82 -0.57
CA ALA A 59 2.40 -7.84 -1.47
C ALA A 59 1.22 -7.11 -0.80
N LEU A 60 0.36 -7.82 -0.05
CA LEU A 60 -0.71 -7.19 0.74
C LEU A 60 -0.19 -6.27 1.85
N VAL A 61 0.92 -6.63 2.49
CA VAL A 61 1.59 -5.79 3.50
C VAL A 61 2.12 -4.49 2.88
N ILE A 62 2.79 -4.59 1.73
CA ILE A 62 3.35 -3.43 1.02
C ILE A 62 2.24 -2.56 0.43
N SER A 63 1.14 -3.14 -0.06
CA SER A 63 0.03 -2.36 -0.65
C SER A 63 -0.62 -1.41 0.34
N VAL A 64 -0.63 -1.74 1.64
CA VAL A 64 -1.17 -0.86 2.70
C VAL A 64 -0.11 0.03 3.34
N ASN A 65 1.17 -0.26 3.17
CA ASN A 65 2.28 0.57 3.64
C ASN A 65 3.47 0.46 2.66
N PRO A 66 3.48 1.26 1.58
CA PRO A 66 4.47 1.16 0.52
C PRO A 66 5.86 1.66 0.93
N TYR A 67 5.99 2.25 2.12
CA TYR A 67 7.25 2.78 2.64
C TYR A 67 8.07 1.77 3.44
N LEU A 68 7.53 0.57 3.67
CA LEU A 68 8.23 -0.49 4.39
C LEU A 68 9.44 -0.98 3.58
N LYS A 69 10.59 -1.06 4.25
CA LYS A 69 11.77 -1.74 3.73
C LYS A 69 11.60 -3.26 3.85
N ALA A 70 12.32 -4.02 3.02
CA ALA A 70 12.21 -5.49 2.99
C ALA A 70 12.41 -6.16 4.37
N TYR A 71 13.34 -5.65 5.19
CA TYR A 71 13.55 -6.18 6.54
C TYR A 71 12.38 -5.89 7.49
N GLU A 72 11.67 -4.78 7.28
CA GLU A 72 10.47 -4.42 8.07
C GLU A 72 9.33 -5.36 7.69
N VAL A 73 9.11 -5.60 6.39
CA VAL A 73 8.15 -6.60 5.89
C VAL A 73 8.44 -7.97 6.51
N ARG A 74 9.71 -8.43 6.47
CA ARG A 74 10.13 -9.68 7.11
C ARG A 74 9.77 -9.71 8.59
N ARG A 75 10.07 -8.64 9.32
CA ARG A 75 9.77 -8.52 10.75
C ARG A 75 8.26 -8.59 11.02
N ILE A 76 7.45 -7.90 10.22
CA ILE A 76 5.98 -7.98 10.30
C ILE A 76 5.53 -9.44 10.21
N LEU A 77 5.98 -10.15 9.18
CA LEU A 77 5.58 -11.55 8.96
C LEU A 77 6.01 -12.46 10.12
N GLN A 78 7.20 -12.24 10.68
CA GLN A 78 7.70 -13.00 11.84
C GLN A 78 6.89 -12.77 13.12
N GLU A 79 6.62 -11.50 13.46
CA GLU A 79 5.93 -11.13 14.70
C GLU A 79 4.43 -11.47 14.69
N THR A 80 3.83 -11.49 13.49
CA THR A 80 2.39 -11.72 13.32
C THR A 80 2.02 -13.16 13.00
N ALA A 81 3.00 -14.03 12.80
CA ALA A 81 2.80 -15.44 12.50
C ALA A 81 2.03 -16.15 13.63
N ASP A 82 1.09 -17.00 13.24
CA ASP A 82 0.38 -17.86 14.19
C ASP A 82 1.28 -19.04 14.57
N LYS A 83 1.48 -19.24 15.87
CA LYS A 83 2.21 -20.40 16.37
C LYS A 83 1.40 -21.67 16.10
N ILE A 84 2.02 -22.59 15.36
CA ILE A 84 1.53 -23.96 15.15
C ILE A 84 2.47 -24.93 15.85
N VAL A 85 1.94 -25.95 16.51
CA VAL A 85 2.73 -26.92 17.28
C VAL A 85 2.50 -28.32 16.74
N ASP A 86 3.60 -29.05 16.58
CA ASP A 86 3.59 -30.49 16.36
C ASP A 86 4.58 -31.15 17.33
N SER A 87 4.06 -31.99 18.23
CA SER A 87 4.86 -32.69 19.24
C SER A 87 5.21 -34.12 18.84
N SER A 88 4.77 -34.54 17.64
CA SER A 88 5.05 -35.84 17.07
C SER A 88 6.54 -35.98 16.75
N THR A 89 7.04 -37.20 16.84
CA THR A 89 8.40 -37.53 16.36
C THR A 89 8.40 -37.53 14.84
N ASP A 90 9.36 -36.84 14.22
CA ASP A 90 9.58 -36.89 12.77
C ASP A 90 9.85 -38.33 12.33
N PRO A 91 9.02 -38.93 11.45
CA PRO A 91 9.21 -40.30 10.99
C PRO A 91 10.46 -40.50 10.11
N GLN A 92 11.06 -39.41 9.61
CA GLN A 92 12.22 -39.46 8.73
C GLN A 92 13.55 -39.48 9.49
N LEU A 93 13.71 -38.59 10.48
CA LEU A 93 14.97 -38.39 11.21
C LEU A 93 14.84 -38.61 12.73
N GLY A 94 13.64 -38.84 13.25
CA GLY A 94 13.41 -39.09 14.68
C GLY A 94 13.45 -37.83 15.56
N PHE A 95 13.49 -36.64 14.97
CA PHE A 95 13.57 -35.38 15.71
C PHE A 95 12.21 -34.89 16.21
N LYS A 96 12.23 -33.98 17.20
CA LYS A 96 11.05 -33.28 17.71
C LYS A 96 11.33 -31.78 17.74
N TYR A 97 11.03 -31.08 16.65
CA TYR A 97 11.28 -29.64 16.56
C TYR A 97 10.06 -28.79 16.21
N GLY A 98 8.85 -29.35 16.35
CA GLY A 98 7.61 -28.62 16.11
C GLY A 98 7.15 -27.75 17.29
N THR A 99 8.00 -27.54 18.30
CA THR A 99 7.80 -26.57 19.39
C THR A 99 8.65 -25.33 19.18
N TYR A 100 8.39 -24.27 19.94
CA TYR A 100 9.13 -23.00 19.88
C TYR A 100 10.04 -22.84 21.09
N ASP A 101 11.20 -22.21 20.88
CA ASP A 101 12.11 -21.77 21.94
C ASP A 101 11.60 -20.50 22.65
N ASP A 102 12.34 -20.03 23.66
CA ASP A 102 12.04 -18.81 24.42
C ASP A 102 12.05 -17.53 23.56
N LYS A 103 12.63 -17.58 22.35
CA LYS A 103 12.62 -16.50 21.36
C LYS A 103 11.45 -16.62 20.39
N GLY A 104 10.57 -17.61 20.59
CA GLY A 104 9.41 -17.87 19.74
C GLY A 104 9.76 -18.46 18.38
N HIS A 105 10.90 -19.16 18.23
CA HIS A 105 11.33 -19.79 16.99
C HIS A 105 11.29 -21.33 17.09
N SER A 106 10.79 -21.98 16.03
CA SER A 106 10.75 -23.43 15.85
C SER A 106 11.69 -23.83 14.71
N PHE A 107 12.46 -24.92 14.84
CA PHE A 107 13.29 -25.39 13.73
C PHE A 107 12.46 -25.93 12.54
N TRP A 108 11.22 -26.37 12.76
CA TRP A 108 10.34 -26.83 11.69
C TRP A 108 9.48 -25.70 11.11
N PHE A 109 8.96 -24.83 11.96
CA PHE A 109 7.95 -23.84 11.55
C PHE A 109 8.48 -22.40 11.51
N GLY A 110 9.76 -22.18 11.82
CA GLY A 110 10.32 -20.84 11.95
C GLY A 110 9.57 -20.03 13.01
N TYR A 111 9.07 -18.85 12.64
CA TYR A 111 8.24 -18.03 13.54
C TYR A 111 6.76 -18.44 13.56
N GLY A 112 6.35 -19.42 12.74
CA GLY A 112 4.98 -19.93 12.66
C GLY A 112 4.36 -19.78 11.28
N LYS A 113 3.05 -20.06 11.21
CA LYS A 113 2.25 -19.95 9.98
C LYS A 113 1.96 -18.48 9.67
N VAL A 114 2.15 -18.06 8.43
CA VAL A 114 1.83 -16.69 8.00
C VAL A 114 0.36 -16.36 8.26
N ASN A 115 0.09 -15.18 8.84
CA ASN A 115 -1.26 -14.66 9.07
C ASN A 115 -1.43 -13.32 8.33
N ALA A 116 -2.12 -13.35 7.20
CA ALA A 116 -2.28 -12.17 6.35
C ALA A 116 -3.02 -11.02 7.05
N ALA A 117 -4.06 -11.32 7.83
CA ALA A 117 -4.87 -10.31 8.51
C ALA A 117 -4.04 -9.55 9.56
N LYS A 118 -3.33 -10.28 10.44
CA LYS A 118 -2.46 -9.69 11.46
C LYS A 118 -1.30 -8.91 10.82
N ALA A 119 -0.70 -9.46 9.75
CA ALA A 119 0.39 -8.80 9.03
C ALA A 119 -0.05 -7.45 8.41
N VAL A 120 -1.17 -7.42 7.71
CA VAL A 120 -1.75 -6.20 7.12
C VAL A 120 -2.13 -5.19 8.20
N GLN A 121 -2.70 -5.64 9.32
CA GLN A 121 -3.04 -4.76 10.43
C GLN A 121 -1.79 -4.10 11.04
N ALA A 122 -0.73 -4.88 11.28
CA ALA A 122 0.54 -4.36 11.79
C ALA A 122 1.22 -3.38 10.80
N ALA A 123 1.14 -3.65 9.50
CA ALA A 123 1.64 -2.76 8.46
C ALA A 123 0.93 -1.40 8.46
N LYS A 124 -0.41 -1.40 8.59
CA LYS A 124 -1.22 -0.18 8.75
C LYS A 124 -0.83 0.59 10.00
N SER A 125 -0.75 -0.05 11.16
CA SER A 125 -0.36 0.62 12.42
C SER A 125 1.03 1.27 12.34
N ARG A 126 1.98 0.63 11.64
CA ARG A 126 3.33 1.17 11.42
C ARG A 126 3.36 2.38 10.49
N LEU A 127 2.47 2.44 9.49
CA LEU A 127 2.33 3.62 8.63
C LEU A 127 1.95 4.86 9.44
N HIS A 128 1.12 4.70 10.47
CA HIS A 128 0.70 5.78 11.36
C HIS A 128 1.76 6.10 12.43
N SER A 129 2.53 5.10 12.88
CA SER A 129 3.52 5.24 13.95
C SER A 129 4.83 5.90 13.50
N SER A 130 5.25 5.70 12.23
CA SER A 130 6.43 6.39 11.67
C SER A 130 6.18 7.89 11.43
N ARG A 131 4.91 8.31 11.40
CA ARG A 131 4.48 9.71 11.30
C ARG A 131 4.21 10.29 12.68
N ARG A 132 5.22 10.34 13.55
CA ARG A 132 5.08 11.09 14.81
C ARG A 132 4.99 12.57 14.47
N LEU A 133 3.76 13.05 14.24
CA LEU A 133 3.47 14.44 13.96
C LEU A 133 3.90 15.25 15.18
N GLN A 134 4.87 16.14 14.97
CA GLN A 134 5.33 17.02 16.03
C GLN A 134 4.43 18.25 16.14
N GLN A 135 3.89 18.69 15.00
CA GLN A 135 2.94 19.79 14.92
C GLN A 135 1.92 19.52 13.81
N THR A 136 0.71 20.04 14.00
CA THR A 136 -0.33 20.10 12.98
C THR A 136 -0.60 21.56 12.64
N LEU A 137 -0.42 21.92 11.37
CA LEU A 137 -0.75 23.23 10.83
C LEU A 137 -2.13 23.18 10.21
N ARG A 138 -2.93 24.23 10.45
CA ARG A 138 -4.25 24.39 9.84
C ARG A 138 -4.31 25.77 9.20
N GLN A 139 -4.55 25.81 7.91
CA GLN A 139 -4.76 27.06 7.17
C GLN A 139 -5.94 26.90 6.23
N SER A 140 -6.68 27.98 6.01
CA SER A 140 -7.85 27.96 5.14
C SER A 140 -7.91 29.20 4.27
N ASN A 141 -8.44 29.05 3.07
CA ASN A 141 -8.86 30.15 2.24
C ASN A 141 -10.38 30.07 2.05
N THR A 142 -11.07 31.11 2.52
CA THR A 142 -12.53 31.23 2.47
C THR A 142 -12.98 32.32 1.48
N VAL A 143 -12.08 32.83 0.65
CA VAL A 143 -12.41 33.78 -0.41
C VAL A 143 -13.06 33.01 -1.55
N PRO A 144 -14.35 33.27 -1.86
CA PRO A 144 -15.01 32.57 -2.95
C PRO A 144 -14.41 32.97 -4.30
N LEU A 145 -14.26 32.01 -5.21
CA LEU A 145 -13.77 32.24 -6.57
C LEU A 145 -14.71 31.60 -7.58
N THR A 146 -15.12 32.35 -8.59
CA THR A 146 -15.93 31.84 -9.69
C THR A 146 -15.08 30.93 -10.57
N ILE A 147 -15.55 29.71 -10.81
CA ILE A 147 -14.95 28.76 -11.76
C ILE A 147 -15.50 29.11 -13.15
N PRO A 148 -14.65 29.56 -14.08
CA PRO A 148 -15.07 29.91 -15.43
C PRO A 148 -15.35 28.68 -16.29
N ASP A 149 -16.27 28.84 -17.23
CA ASP A 149 -16.71 27.82 -18.20
C ASP A 149 -15.61 27.50 -19.21
N ASP A 150 -15.25 26.22 -19.34
CA ASP A 150 -14.30 25.65 -20.30
C ASP A 150 -13.01 26.47 -20.55
N GLN A 151 -12.46 27.09 -19.49
CA GLN A 151 -11.22 27.85 -19.60
C GLN A 151 -10.01 26.99 -19.20
N PRO A 152 -9.01 26.79 -20.09
CA PRO A 152 -7.86 25.93 -19.83
C PRO A 152 -7.02 26.31 -18.60
N GLN A 153 -7.05 27.58 -18.19
CA GLN A 153 -6.33 28.07 -17.01
C GLN A 153 -7.15 27.94 -15.72
N GLY A 154 -8.47 27.76 -15.83
CA GLY A 154 -9.39 27.68 -14.70
C GLY A 154 -9.21 28.79 -13.68
N ILE A 155 -9.26 28.43 -12.40
CA ILE A 155 -8.88 29.30 -11.27
C ILE A 155 -7.72 28.71 -10.48
N THR A 156 -6.98 29.57 -9.81
CA THR A 156 -6.00 29.19 -8.79
C THR A 156 -6.29 29.93 -7.48
N SER A 157 -6.46 29.19 -6.40
CA SER A 157 -6.56 29.69 -5.03
C SER A 157 -5.30 29.34 -4.26
N GLN A 158 -4.78 30.25 -3.45
CA GLN A 158 -3.52 30.06 -2.73
C GLN A 158 -3.72 30.11 -1.21
N ILE A 159 -2.93 29.30 -0.50
CA ILE A 159 -2.71 29.37 0.95
C ILE A 159 -1.19 29.46 1.18
N ASP A 160 -0.75 30.47 1.92
CA ASP A 160 0.66 30.62 2.29
C ASP A 160 0.94 30.03 3.67
N ILE A 161 1.83 29.04 3.73
CA ILE A 161 2.33 28.46 4.98
C ILE A 161 3.66 29.14 5.33
N ARG A 162 3.75 29.73 6.52
CA ARG A 162 4.97 30.40 7.01
C ARG A 162 5.82 29.51 7.91
N ASP A 163 5.20 28.53 8.56
CA ASP A 163 5.86 27.56 9.42
C ASP A 163 6.87 26.70 8.64
N ARG A 164 7.91 26.24 9.32
CA ARG A 164 8.95 25.35 8.79
C ARG A 164 8.72 23.92 9.26
N GLY A 165 9.14 22.97 8.43
CA GLY A 165 9.05 21.54 8.71
C GLY A 165 8.83 20.75 7.43
N ASP A 166 9.02 19.44 7.54
CA ASP A 166 8.78 18.52 6.43
C ASP A 166 7.41 17.85 6.60
N LEU A 167 6.70 17.75 5.47
CA LEU A 167 5.36 17.18 5.43
C LEU A 167 5.38 15.69 5.78
N GLN A 168 4.60 15.29 6.79
CA GLN A 168 4.44 13.90 7.22
C GLN A 168 3.03 13.39 6.98
N ASP A 169 2.03 14.29 7.01
CA ASP A 169 0.63 13.97 6.78
C ASP A 169 -0.09 15.15 6.14
N ILE A 170 -1.11 14.89 5.33
CA ILE A 170 -1.85 15.92 4.61
C ILE A 170 -3.33 15.56 4.50
N GLN A 171 -4.16 16.55 4.81
CA GLN A 171 -5.60 16.53 4.60
C GLN A 171 -6.04 17.82 3.92
N VAL A 172 -6.84 17.69 2.86
CA VAL A 172 -7.43 18.81 2.12
C VAL A 172 -8.94 18.74 2.27
N ARG A 173 -9.56 19.79 2.81
CA ARG A 173 -11.02 19.91 2.87
C ARG A 173 -11.48 20.93 1.86
N LEU A 174 -12.53 20.59 1.11
CA LEU A 174 -12.95 21.38 -0.03
C LEU A 174 -14.46 21.55 -0.03
N SER A 175 -14.92 22.77 -0.28
CA SER A 175 -16.32 23.11 -0.49
C SER A 175 -16.44 23.90 -1.78
N LEU A 176 -17.14 23.35 -2.77
CA LEU A 176 -17.44 24.04 -4.02
C LEU A 176 -18.82 23.64 -4.55
N SER A 177 -19.37 24.50 -5.40
CA SER A 177 -20.62 24.27 -6.12
C SER A 177 -20.39 24.36 -7.62
N HIS A 178 -21.00 23.46 -8.38
CA HIS A 178 -20.97 23.45 -9.85
C HIS A 178 -22.30 22.90 -10.37
N GLU A 179 -22.65 23.16 -11.63
CA GLU A 179 -23.87 22.54 -12.21
C GLU A 179 -23.69 21.05 -12.50
N PHE A 180 -22.47 20.64 -12.85
CA PHE A 180 -22.08 19.26 -13.11
C PHE A 180 -20.64 19.01 -12.64
N LEU A 181 -20.46 18.33 -11.50
CA LEU A 181 -19.13 18.10 -10.92
C LEU A 181 -18.27 17.10 -11.70
N GLY A 182 -18.87 16.34 -12.63
CA GLY A 182 -18.13 15.48 -13.56
C GLY A 182 -17.29 16.24 -14.58
N ASP A 183 -17.38 17.56 -14.66
CA ASP A 183 -16.59 18.36 -15.61
C ASP A 183 -15.32 18.95 -14.98
N ILE A 184 -15.22 18.86 -13.66
CA ILE A 184 -14.20 19.54 -12.88
C ILE A 184 -13.00 18.65 -12.59
N ASN A 185 -11.81 19.18 -12.84
CA ASN A 185 -10.56 18.67 -12.30
C ASN A 185 -10.05 19.60 -11.19
N ILE A 186 -9.56 19.00 -10.11
CA ILE A 186 -8.95 19.72 -8.99
C ILE A 186 -7.55 19.16 -8.75
N THR A 187 -6.56 20.04 -8.83
CA THR A 187 -5.16 19.71 -8.55
C THR A 187 -4.64 20.55 -7.38
N LEU A 188 -3.77 19.94 -6.58
CA LEU A 188 -3.02 20.62 -5.52
C LEU A 188 -1.54 20.66 -5.91
N ARG A 189 -0.94 21.84 -5.85
CA ARG A 189 0.48 22.07 -6.09
C ARG A 189 1.18 22.50 -4.80
N SER A 190 2.27 21.82 -4.47
CA SER A 190 3.14 22.11 -3.33
C SER A 190 4.05 23.33 -3.59
N PRO A 191 4.67 23.90 -2.54
CA PRO A 191 5.65 24.98 -2.67
C PRO A 191 6.86 24.62 -3.54
N LYS A 192 7.26 23.33 -3.58
CA LYS A 192 8.33 22.83 -4.47
C LYS A 192 7.89 22.67 -5.93
N GLY A 193 6.59 22.76 -6.20
CA GLY A 193 6.01 22.69 -7.52
C GLY A 193 5.49 21.31 -7.94
N GLU A 194 5.64 20.29 -7.09
CA GLU A 194 5.00 18.99 -7.29
C GLU A 194 3.48 19.15 -7.28
N THR A 195 2.81 18.54 -8.27
CA THR A 195 1.36 18.69 -8.47
C THR A 195 0.68 17.33 -8.44
N VAL A 196 -0.44 17.23 -7.73
CA VAL A 196 -1.22 16.01 -7.58
C VAL A 196 -2.69 16.26 -7.91
N LEU A 197 -3.29 15.35 -8.68
CA LEU A 197 -4.74 15.33 -8.90
C LEU A 197 -5.42 14.82 -7.62
N ILE A 198 -6.29 15.65 -7.03
CA ILE A 198 -7.04 15.28 -5.81
C ILE A 198 -8.46 14.86 -6.12
N GLN A 199 -9.07 15.43 -7.17
CA GLN A 199 -10.39 15.07 -7.66
C GLN A 199 -10.41 15.17 -9.19
N GLY A 200 -10.73 14.06 -9.84
CA GLY A 200 -10.98 14.03 -11.27
C GLY A 200 -12.46 14.20 -11.62
N ARG A 201 -12.72 14.13 -12.92
CA ARG A 201 -14.04 14.16 -13.58
C ARG A 201 -14.91 12.92 -13.33
N SER A 202 -15.15 12.58 -12.06
CA SER A 202 -15.82 11.33 -11.65
C SER A 202 -17.12 11.50 -10.85
N LEU A 203 -17.53 12.74 -10.56
CA LEU A 203 -18.67 13.05 -9.67
C LEU A 203 -20.01 13.20 -10.41
N GLY A 204 -20.00 13.16 -11.75
CA GLY A 204 -21.20 13.22 -12.58
C GLY A 204 -22.09 14.45 -12.30
N ARG A 205 -23.41 14.23 -12.21
CA ARG A 205 -24.44 15.27 -12.04
C ARG A 205 -24.52 15.89 -10.64
N GLN A 206 -23.63 15.52 -9.72
CA GLN A 206 -23.61 16.15 -8.40
C GLN A 206 -23.32 17.64 -8.55
N ARG A 207 -23.91 18.47 -7.67
CA ARG A 207 -23.81 19.94 -7.74
C ARG A 207 -23.03 20.60 -6.62
N GLN A 208 -22.79 19.85 -5.55
CA GLN A 208 -22.16 20.33 -4.33
C GLN A 208 -21.10 19.33 -3.93
N LEU A 209 -19.87 19.80 -3.76
CA LEU A 209 -18.76 19.00 -3.28
C LEU A 209 -18.42 19.52 -1.89
N ASN A 210 -18.56 18.66 -0.88
CA ASN A 210 -18.08 18.90 0.48
C ASN A 210 -17.27 17.67 0.89
N GLN A 211 -15.98 17.66 0.54
CA GLN A 211 -15.16 16.47 0.64
C GLN A 211 -13.88 16.73 1.42
N THR A 212 -13.45 15.68 2.14
CA THR A 212 -12.16 15.61 2.79
C THR A 212 -11.30 14.59 2.07
N TYR A 213 -10.18 15.04 1.52
CA TYR A 213 -9.15 14.22 0.91
C TYR A 213 -8.03 13.96 1.91
N THR A 214 -7.63 12.69 2.04
CA THR A 214 -6.57 12.22 2.93
C THR A 214 -5.67 11.26 2.18
N LEU A 215 -4.53 10.89 2.76
CA LEU A 215 -3.66 9.84 2.19
C LEU A 215 -4.35 8.48 2.04
N ALA A 216 -5.44 8.22 2.78
CA ALA A 216 -6.20 6.98 2.67
C ALA A 216 -7.19 7.00 1.49
N THR A 217 -7.84 8.14 1.23
CA THR A 217 -8.83 8.30 0.15
C THR A 217 -8.19 8.72 -1.17
N THR A 218 -6.99 9.32 -1.10
CA THR A 218 -6.32 9.98 -2.23
C THR A 218 -4.82 9.69 -2.17
N PRO A 219 -4.39 8.48 -2.58
CA PRO A 219 -2.99 8.05 -2.45
C PRO A 219 -1.98 8.93 -3.21
N SER A 220 -2.40 9.64 -4.25
CA SER A 220 -1.55 10.60 -4.99
C SER A 220 -0.98 11.70 -4.10
N LEU A 221 -1.67 12.09 -3.01
CA LEU A 221 -1.17 13.03 -2.01
C LEU A 221 0.15 12.59 -1.38
N ALA A 222 0.45 11.29 -1.42
CA ALA A 222 1.66 10.73 -0.83
C ALA A 222 2.94 11.17 -1.57
N ASN A 223 2.82 11.62 -2.82
CA ASN A 223 3.93 12.21 -3.59
C ASN A 223 4.43 13.54 -3.00
N LEU A 224 3.61 14.19 -2.17
CA LEU A 224 3.95 15.46 -1.53
C LEU A 224 4.69 15.28 -0.20
N LEU A 225 4.74 14.07 0.34
CA LEU A 225 5.36 13.79 1.64
C LEU A 225 6.86 14.06 1.62
N TYR A 226 7.38 14.38 2.80
CA TYR A 226 8.78 14.67 3.08
C TYR A 226 9.33 15.91 2.34
N GLN A 227 8.43 16.76 1.84
CA GLN A 227 8.77 18.05 1.26
C GLN A 227 8.58 19.16 2.30
N PRO A 228 9.38 20.25 2.22
CA PRO A 228 9.18 21.42 3.06
C PRO A 228 7.77 22.00 2.88
N VAL A 229 7.10 22.32 3.99
CA VAL A 229 5.73 22.88 3.94
C VAL A 229 5.71 24.39 3.70
N THR A 230 6.82 25.10 3.93
CA THR A 230 6.90 26.56 3.85
C THR A 230 6.73 27.04 2.42
N GLY A 231 5.85 28.01 2.22
CA GLY A 231 5.62 28.66 0.92
C GLY A 231 4.18 28.51 0.42
N PRO A 232 3.96 28.83 -0.86
CA PRO A 232 2.63 28.87 -1.45
C PRO A 232 2.13 27.47 -1.79
N TRP A 233 0.98 27.10 -1.24
CA TRP A 233 0.20 25.95 -1.67
C TRP A 233 -0.92 26.42 -2.59
N GLN A 234 -1.00 25.84 -3.78
CA GLN A 234 -1.90 26.30 -4.83
C GLN A 234 -2.92 25.22 -5.17
N LEU A 235 -4.20 25.56 -5.10
CA LEU A 235 -5.31 24.74 -5.54
C LEU A 235 -5.79 25.25 -6.89
N THR A 236 -5.68 24.42 -7.92
CA THR A 236 -6.16 24.77 -9.27
C THR A 236 -7.43 23.98 -9.58
N ILE A 237 -8.45 24.68 -10.08
CA ILE A 237 -9.74 24.09 -10.45
C ILE A 237 -10.05 24.49 -11.89
N ILE A 238 -10.25 23.49 -12.74
CA ILE A 238 -10.52 23.69 -14.17
C ILE A 238 -11.82 22.97 -14.51
N ASP A 239 -12.74 23.70 -15.13
CA ASP A 239 -13.85 23.12 -15.89
C ASP A 239 -13.34 22.75 -17.29
N HIS A 240 -13.59 21.50 -17.68
CA HIS A 240 -13.21 20.94 -18.96
C HIS A 240 -14.41 20.65 -19.87
N SER A 241 -15.56 21.27 -19.61
CA SER A 241 -16.71 21.18 -20.50
C SER A 241 -17.46 22.50 -20.58
N PRO A 242 -18.03 22.82 -21.76
CA PRO A 242 -18.74 24.07 -21.97
C PRO A 242 -20.11 24.07 -21.29
N LEU A 243 -20.70 25.27 -21.21
CA LEU A 243 -22.06 25.61 -20.76
C LEU A 243 -22.23 25.80 -19.26
N ASN A 244 -21.25 25.42 -18.43
CA ASN A 244 -21.43 25.36 -16.99
C ASN A 244 -20.38 26.19 -16.26
N THR A 245 -20.79 26.80 -15.16
CA THR A 245 -19.88 27.52 -14.27
C THR A 245 -20.13 27.09 -12.85
N GLY A 246 -19.22 27.47 -11.96
CA GLY A 246 -19.45 27.28 -10.55
C GLY A 246 -18.65 28.21 -9.68
N GLN A 247 -18.46 27.79 -8.44
CA GLN A 247 -17.81 28.58 -7.41
C GLN A 247 -17.07 27.67 -6.46
N LEU A 248 -15.79 27.96 -6.24
CA LEU A 248 -15.07 27.53 -5.06
C LEU A 248 -15.55 28.36 -3.89
N ASN A 249 -16.09 27.72 -2.85
CA ASN A 249 -16.60 28.42 -1.67
C ASN A 249 -15.49 28.60 -0.63
N ARG A 250 -14.75 27.52 -0.34
CA ARG A 250 -13.60 27.51 0.57
C ARG A 250 -12.78 26.24 0.42
N TRP A 251 -11.54 26.29 0.88
CA TRP A 251 -10.74 25.10 1.13
C TRP A 251 -9.83 25.27 2.36
N GLU A 252 -9.52 24.15 3.01
CA GLU A 252 -8.66 24.07 4.19
C GLU A 252 -7.54 23.06 3.92
N LEU A 253 -6.33 23.43 4.29
CA LEU A 253 -5.14 22.60 4.28
C LEU A 253 -4.76 22.27 5.74
N ILE A 254 -4.70 20.98 6.06
CA ILE A 254 -4.28 20.47 7.36
C ILE A 254 -3.02 19.65 7.13
N LEU A 255 -1.89 20.12 7.64
CA LEU A 255 -0.58 19.51 7.44
C LEU A 255 -0.06 18.98 8.76
N GLY A 256 0.29 17.70 8.81
CA GLY A 256 1.12 17.14 9.88
C GLY A 256 2.59 17.29 9.49
N ILE A 257 3.41 17.86 10.37
CA ILE A 257 4.83 18.11 10.09
C ILE A 257 5.76 17.48 11.13
N ALA A 258 6.96 17.14 10.70
CA ALA A 258 8.12 16.97 11.57
C ALA A 258 8.92 18.28 11.57
N GLN A 259 9.31 18.79 12.76
CA GLN A 259 10.26 19.90 12.84
C GLN A 259 11.62 19.42 12.29
N PRO A 260 12.38 20.33 11.65
CA PRO A 260 13.69 20.03 11.10
C PRO A 260 14.69 19.57 12.16
#